data_AF-A0A9E5NGY0-F1
#
_entry.id   AF-A0A9E5NGY0-F1
#
_cell.length_a   1.000
_cell.length_b   1.000
_cell.length_c   1.000
_cell.angle_alpha   90.00
_cell.angle_beta   90.00
_cell.angle_gamma   90.00
#
_symmetry.space_group_name_H-M   'P 1'
#
loop_
_entity.id
_entity.type
_entity.pdbx_description
1 polymer ?
#
loop_
_entity_poly.entity_id
_entity_poly.type
_entity_poly.pdbx_seq_one_letter_code
_entity_poly.pdbx_strand_id
1 'polypeptide(L)'
;MDLLLSPSFVFSLLLASLYGAVFHFIWGKRWRDLGIYWVAAVVGFAIGQAVFGALGLSVYPIGQVRVVESTIVSWICLFVARWLNV
;
A
#
# COMPACT_ATOMS: atom_id res chain seq x y z
N MET A 1 -6.59 10.42 18.43
CA MET A 1 -6.55 11.40 17.32
C MET A 1 -5.14 11.52 16.75
N ASP A 2 -4.10 11.44 17.58
CA ASP A 2 -2.70 11.69 17.17
C ASP A 2 -2.11 10.67 16.18
N LEU A 3 -2.57 9.41 16.20
CA LEU A 3 -2.09 8.39 15.26
C LEU A 3 -2.49 8.69 13.81
N LEU A 4 -3.72 9.15 13.59
CA LEU A 4 -4.26 9.44 12.25
C LEU A 4 -3.62 10.67 11.62
N LEU A 5 -3.10 11.58 12.44
CA LEU A 5 -2.39 12.78 12.01
C LEU A 5 -0.87 12.64 12.12
N SER A 6 -0.37 11.46 12.51
CA SER A 6 1.06 11.23 12.55
C SER A 6 1.65 11.34 11.13
N PRO A 7 2.80 12.01 10.94
CA PRO A 7 3.42 12.13 9.63
C PRO A 7 3.66 10.78 8.95
N SER A 8 4.03 9.75 9.72
CA SER A 8 4.24 8.39 9.23
C SER A 8 2.96 7.74 8.69
N PHE A 9 1.83 7.92 9.37
CA PHE A 9 0.55 7.37 8.91
C PHE A 9 0.07 8.06 7.64
N VAL A 10 0.10 9.39 7.62
CA VAL A 10 -0.30 10.18 6.44
C VAL A 10 0.60 9.83 5.26
N PHE A 11 1.92 9.75 5.45
CA PHE A 11 2.86 9.37 4.40
C PHE A 11 2.60 7.95 3.87
N SER A 12 2.36 6.98 4.78
CA SER A 12 2.02 5.60 4.40
C SER A 12 0.74 5.53 3.56
N LEU A 13 -0.30 6.26 3.98
CA LEU A 13 -1.58 6.32 3.27
C LEU A 13 -1.45 7.00 1.91
N LEU A 14 -0.65 8.07 1.82
CA LEU A 14 -0.36 8.75 0.56
C LEU A 14 0.36 7.82 -0.42
N LEU A 15 1.40 7.10 0.02
CA LEU A 15 2.12 6.13 -0.82
C LEU A 15 1.19 5.01 -1.29
N ALA A 16 0.43 4.39 -0.38
CA ALA A 16 -0.52 3.35 -0.74
C ALA A 16 -1.59 3.85 -1.72
N SER A 17 -2.10 5.07 -1.52
CA SER A 17 -3.06 5.70 -2.42
C SER A 17 -2.47 5.94 -3.81
N LEU A 18 -1.21 6.42 -3.86
CA LEU A 18 -0.48 6.61 -5.10
C LEU A 18 -0.30 5.28 -5.84
N TYR A 19 0.05 4.20 -5.15
CA TYR A 19 0.22 2.88 -5.77
C TYR A 19 -1.10 2.37 -6.34
N GLY A 20 -2.20 2.46 -5.60
CA GLY A 20 -3.53 2.11 -6.11
C GLY A 20 -3.93 2.93 -7.33
N ALA A 21 -3.68 4.25 -7.31
CA ALA A 21 -3.99 5.15 -8.43
C ALA A 21 -3.12 4.87 -9.66
N VAL A 22 -1.81 4.67 -9.49
CA VAL A 22 -0.88 4.32 -10.58
C VAL A 22 -1.26 2.97 -11.19
N PHE A 23 -1.57 1.98 -10.36
CA PHE A 23 -1.97 0.66 -10.85
C PHE A 23 -3.31 0.73 -11.61
N HIS A 24 -4.29 1.46 -11.08
CA HIS A 24 -5.55 1.72 -11.78
C HIS A 24 -5.33 2.44 -13.10
N PHE A 25 -4.44 3.43 -13.15
CA PHE A 25 -4.12 4.16 -14.39
C PHE A 25 -3.56 3.25 -15.48
N ILE A 26 -2.75 2.24 -15.11
CA ILE A 26 -2.11 1.34 -16.07
C ILE A 26 -3.03 0.17 -16.47
N TRP A 27 -3.82 -0.38 -15.54
CA TRP A 27 -4.57 -1.64 -15.76
C TRP A 27 -6.09 -1.56 -15.51
N GLY A 28 -6.59 -0.48 -14.93
CA GLY A 28 -8.00 -0.29 -14.64
C GLY A 28 -8.84 -0.10 -15.90
N LYS A 29 -10.09 -0.59 -15.85
CA LYS A 29 -11.04 -0.50 -16.97
C LYS A 29 -12.28 0.32 -16.62
N ARG A 30 -12.67 0.34 -15.35
CA ARG A 30 -13.87 1.01 -14.84
C ARG A 30 -13.53 1.84 -13.61
N TRP A 31 -14.27 2.93 -13.39
CA TRP A 31 -14.12 3.78 -12.20
C TRP A 31 -14.24 3.02 -10.87
N ARG A 32 -14.99 1.91 -10.83
CA ARG A 32 -15.13 1.07 -9.63
C ARG A 32 -13.83 0.34 -9.26
N ASP A 33 -12.99 0.06 -10.25
CA ASP A 33 -11.72 -0.66 -10.05
C ASP A 33 -10.74 0.20 -9.23
N LEU A 34 -10.87 1.53 -9.31
CA LEU A 34 -10.06 2.45 -8.51
C LEU A 34 -10.25 2.19 -7.01
N GLY A 35 -11.49 2.04 -6.56
CA GLY A 35 -11.77 1.76 -5.16
C GLY A 35 -11.17 0.44 -4.70
N ILE A 36 -11.22 -0.58 -5.56
CA ILE A 36 -10.78 -1.93 -5.21
C ILE A 36 -9.24 -2.00 -5.21
N TYR A 37 -8.58 -1.41 -6.20
CA TYR A 37 -7.12 -1.29 -6.21
C TYR A 37 -6.60 -0.38 -5.09
N TRP A 38 -7.32 0.69 -4.74
CA TRP A 38 -6.97 1.52 -3.59
C TRP A 38 -7.02 0.73 -2.27
N VAL A 39 -8.11 -0.01 -2.02
CA VAL A 39 -8.22 -0.88 -0.83
C VAL A 39 -7.11 -1.94 -0.83
N ALA A 40 -6.86 -2.61 -1.96
CA ALA A 40 -5.81 -3.61 -2.07
C ALA A 40 -4.41 -3.03 -1.78
N ALA A 41 -4.13 -1.82 -2.29
CA ALA A 41 -2.86 -1.14 -2.06
C ALA A 41 -2.69 -0.77 -0.57
N VAL A 42 -3.71 -0.20 0.07
CA VAL A 42 -3.70 0.17 1.50
C VAL A 42 -3.53 -1.05 2.38
N VAL A 43 -4.30 -2.12 2.13
CA VAL A 43 -4.22 -3.37 2.89
C VAL A 43 -2.84 -3.99 2.72
N GLY A 44 -2.33 -4.10 1.50
CA GLY A 44 -1.00 -4.66 1.26
C GLY A 44 0.12 -3.83 1.89
N PHE A 45 0.04 -2.51 1.83
CA PHE A 45 1.03 -1.64 2.47
C PHE A 45 1.02 -1.80 4.00
N ALA A 46 -0.18 -1.86 4.60
CA ALA A 46 -0.36 -2.08 6.03
C ALA A 46 0.14 -3.45 6.49
N ILE A 47 -0.13 -4.51 5.71
CA ILE A 47 0.42 -5.85 5.95
C ILE A 47 1.95 -5.80 5.94
N GLY A 48 2.55 -5.13 4.96
CA GLY A 48 3.99 -4.93 4.92
C GLY A 48 4.53 -4.22 6.17
N GLN A 49 3.87 -3.14 6.63
CA GLN A 49 4.33 -2.42 7.82
C GLN A 49 4.29 -3.31 9.07
N ALA A 50 3.24 -4.11 9.20
CA ALA A 50 3.03 -5.01 10.33
C ALA A 50 4.01 -6.19 10.33
N VAL A 51 4.12 -6.91 9.20
CA VAL A 51 4.96 -8.10 9.07
C VAL A 51 6.43 -7.75 9.25
N PHE A 52 6.93 -6.79 8.48
CA PHE A 52 8.34 -6.40 8.57
C PHE A 52 8.65 -5.65 9.87
N GLY A 53 7.64 -5.03 10.49
CA GLY A 53 7.76 -4.48 11.84
C GLY A 53 7.91 -5.52 12.92
N ALA A 54 7.12 -6.59 12.87
CA ALA A 54 7.23 -7.71 13.80
C ALA A 54 8.58 -8.45 13.64
N LEU A 55 9.09 -8.53 12.41
CA LEU A 55 10.37 -9.19 12.11
C LEU A 55 11.61 -8.30 12.38
N GLY A 56 11.42 -7.01 12.70
CA GLY A 56 12.53 -6.06 12.84
C GLY A 56 13.32 -5.84 11.55
N LEU A 57 12.74 -6.16 10.40
CA LEU A 57 13.40 -6.07 9.09
C LEU A 57 13.12 -4.70 8.48
N SER A 58 14.19 -4.01 8.09
CA SER A 58 14.09 -2.82 7.24
C SER A 58 15.36 -2.63 6.43
N VAL A 59 15.21 -2.67 5.11
CA VAL A 59 16.22 -2.37 4.10
C VAL A 59 16.45 -0.86 4.05
N TYR A 60 15.38 -0.07 3.97
CA TYR A 60 15.47 1.39 3.91
C TYR A 60 14.24 2.06 4.56
N PRO A 61 14.31 2.35 5.87
CA PRO A 61 13.23 3.06 6.55
C PRO A 61 13.30 4.56 6.27
N ILE A 62 12.15 5.17 5.95
CA ILE A 62 11.98 6.62 5.97
C ILE A 62 11.21 6.97 7.24
N GLY A 63 11.93 7.46 8.25
CA GLY A 63 11.38 7.62 9.60
C GLY A 63 10.97 6.26 10.17
N GLN A 64 9.68 6.10 10.48
CA GLN A 64 9.11 4.83 10.96
C GLN A 64 8.50 3.97 9.84
N VAL A 65 8.51 4.46 8.60
CA VAL A 65 7.84 3.80 7.48
C VAL A 65 8.82 2.91 6.74
N ARG A 66 8.53 1.60 6.72
CA ARG A 66 9.22 0.59 5.91
C ARG A 66 8.80 0.67 4.43
N VAL A 67 9.33 1.64 3.71
CA VAL A 67 8.82 2.01 2.38
C VAL A 67 9.00 0.88 1.37
N VAL A 68 10.21 0.31 1.27
CA VAL A 68 10.55 -0.66 0.22
C VAL A 68 9.73 -1.93 0.36
N GLU A 69 9.68 -2.49 1.56
CA GLU A 69 9.02 -3.77 1.85
C GLU A 69 7.51 -3.65 1.71
N SER A 70 6.92 -2.58 2.29
CA SER A 70 5.50 -2.33 2.14
C SER A 70 5.09 -2.02 0.71
N THR A 71 5.98 -1.41 -0.09
CA THR A 71 5.73 -1.24 -1.52
C THR A 71 5.63 -2.59 -2.20
N ILE A 72 6.60 -3.49 -1.98
CA ILE A 72 6.59 -4.83 -2.58
C ILE A 72 5.29 -5.57 -2.21
N VAL A 73 4.92 -5.59 -0.93
CA VAL A 73 3.68 -6.27 -0.48
C VAL A 73 2.43 -5.61 -1.06
N SER A 74 2.37 -4.27 -1.09
CA SER A 74 1.26 -3.51 -1.68
C SER A 74 1.06 -3.85 -3.17
N TRP A 75 2.15 -3.90 -3.94
CA TRP A 75 2.12 -4.26 -5.36
C TRP A 75 1.75 -5.73 -5.58
N ILE A 76 2.22 -6.65 -4.74
CA ILE A 76 1.77 -8.05 -4.76
C ILE A 76 0.24 -8.12 -4.56
N CYS A 77 -0.30 -7.43 -3.55
CA CYS A 77 -1.74 -7.38 -3.30
C CYS A 77 -2.52 -6.78 -4.49
N LEU A 78 -1.99 -5.76 -5.15
CA LEU A 78 -2.58 -5.18 -6.36
C LEU A 78 -2.64 -6.18 -7.52
N PHE A 79 -1.55 -6.91 -7.77
CA PHE A 79 -1.54 -7.97 -8.79
C PHE A 79 -2.49 -9.12 -8.44
N VAL A 80 -2.60 -9.48 -7.16
CA VAL A 80 -3.59 -10.47 -6.69
C VAL A 80 -5.00 -9.96 -6.94
N ALA A 81 -5.31 -8.71 -6.57
CA ALA A 81 -6.63 -8.12 -6.82
C ALA A 81 -6.99 -8.13 -8.32
N ARG A 82 -6.03 -7.80 -9.19
CA ARG A 82 -6.21 -7.92 -10.63
C ARG A 82 -6.43 -9.36 -11.10
N TRP A 83 -5.68 -10.31 -10.56
CA TRP A 83 -5.80 -11.72 -10.95
C TRP A 83 -7.16 -12.31 -10.56
N LEU A 84 -7.74 -11.84 -9.45
CA LEU A 84 -9.09 -12.20 -9.03
C LEU A 84 -10.20 -11.65 -9.96
N ASN A 85 -9.86 -11.10 -11.13
CA ASN A 85 -10.77 -10.55 -12.14
C ASN A 85 -11.72 -9.48 -11.57
N VAL A 86 -11.18 -8.66 -10.67
CA VAL A 86 -11.78 -7.36 -10.37
C VAL A 86 -11.54 -6.41 -11.55
#